data_AF-A0A845TYA9-F1
#
_entry.id   AF-A0A845TYA9-F1
#
_cell.length_a   1.000
_cell.length_b   1.000
_cell.length_c   1.000
_cell.angle_alpha   90.00
_cell.angle_beta   90.00
_cell.angle_gamma   90.00
#
_symmetry.space_group_name_H-M   'P 1'
#
loop_
_entity.id
_entity.type
_entity.pdbx_description
1 polymer ?
#
loop_
_entity_poly.entity_id
_entity_poly.type
_entity_poly.pdbx_seq_one_letter_code
_entity_poly.pdbx_strand_id
1 'polypeptide(L)'
;MGDGTQRNVKSRSAAEGNSATPDIYERNINVKVTDAGGEKIKVFASFFDLEHSFHAEMTVDVASGRIDRTWAVMSKRPYVTYCLRALDNIHKLEGEVIGRGINRRIVDLIGKSQGCVHLVEIFQAAIGFTATVLIGLRTGLSEDPRLSEEENRSMWLPVLQNTCQVFQVDPEPAKK
;
A
#
# COMPACT_ATOMS: atom_id res chain seq x y z
N MET A 1 10.68 15.84 76.38
CA MET A 1 10.50 14.37 76.28
C MET A 1 9.62 14.13 75.07
N GLY A 2 10.26 13.77 73.96
CA GLY A 2 9.60 13.50 72.69
C GLY A 2 9.38 12.02 72.50
N ASP A 3 8.30 11.68 71.81
CA ASP A 3 8.03 10.42 71.14
C ASP A 3 7.21 10.84 69.90
N GLY A 4 7.67 10.72 68.65
CA GLY A 4 8.60 9.75 68.08
C GLY A 4 7.96 9.11 66.85
N THR A 5 7.24 9.89 66.04
CA THR A 5 6.68 9.42 64.77
C THR A 5 7.79 9.28 63.73
N GLN A 6 8.41 8.10 63.64
CA GLN A 6 9.26 7.75 62.50
C GLN A 6 8.49 6.86 61.53
N ARG A 7 7.92 7.48 60.50
CA ARG A 7 7.48 6.78 59.29
C ARG A 7 8.73 6.34 58.53
N ASN A 8 8.88 5.02 58.43
CA ASN A 8 9.95 4.36 57.70
C ASN A 8 9.74 4.57 56.18
N VAL A 9 10.27 5.67 55.63
CA VAL A 9 10.35 5.90 54.19
C VAL A 9 11.52 5.06 53.68
N LYS A 10 11.23 3.83 53.25
CA LYS A 10 12.18 3.04 52.46
C LYS A 10 12.44 3.79 51.16
N SER A 11 13.59 4.43 51.10
CA SER A 11 14.23 4.96 49.91
C SER A 11 14.21 3.91 48.80
N ARG A 12 13.44 4.15 47.74
CA ARG A 12 13.61 3.43 46.48
C ARG A 12 14.90 3.94 45.85
N SER A 13 15.92 3.08 45.84
CA SER A 13 17.19 3.33 45.17
C SER A 13 16.95 3.52 43.68
N ALA A 14 17.37 4.67 43.17
CA ALA A 14 17.67 4.85 41.77
C ALA A 14 18.96 4.10 41.44
N ALA A 15 18.84 3.02 40.67
CA ALA A 15 19.82 2.33 39.83
C ALA A 15 19.09 1.03 39.40
N GLU A 16 19.00 0.63 38.14
CA GLU A 16 20.09 0.48 37.18
C GLU A 16 19.55 0.67 35.75
N GLY A 17 20.39 1.24 34.88
CA GLY A 17 20.04 1.54 33.50
C GLY A 17 19.59 0.31 32.73
N ASN A 18 18.32 0.30 32.33
CA ASN A 18 17.89 -0.55 31.24
C ASN A 18 18.48 0.07 29.98
N SER A 19 19.52 -0.56 29.42
CA SER A 19 19.96 -0.33 28.05
C SER A 19 18.74 -0.65 27.18
N ALA A 20 17.91 0.36 26.94
CA ALA A 20 16.65 0.23 26.23
C ALA A 20 17.01 -0.23 24.82
N THR A 21 16.83 -1.53 24.58
CA THR A 21 16.89 -2.07 23.24
C THR A 21 15.86 -1.26 22.45
N PRO A 22 16.25 -0.57 21.37
CA PRO A 22 15.33 0.30 20.66
C PRO A 22 14.15 -0.53 20.17
N ASP A 23 12.94 -0.03 20.39
CA ASP A 23 11.73 -0.62 19.82
C ASP A 23 11.82 -0.51 18.30
N ILE A 24 11.82 -1.66 17.62
CA ILE A 24 11.85 -1.72 16.16
C ILE A 24 10.41 -1.70 15.65
N TYR A 25 10.06 -0.63 14.94
CA TYR A 25 8.79 -0.51 14.23
C TYR A 25 9.02 -0.85 12.76
N GLU A 26 8.61 -2.04 12.36
CA GLU A 26 8.67 -2.50 10.97
C GLU A 26 7.27 -2.76 10.43
N ARG A 27 7.08 -2.41 9.15
CA ARG A 27 5.88 -2.71 8.39
C ARG A 27 6.27 -3.21 7.02
N ASN A 28 5.64 -4.31 6.61
CA ASN A 28 5.82 -4.94 5.32
C ASN A 28 4.48 -4.93 4.57
N ILE A 29 4.48 -4.34 3.37
CA ILE A 29 3.36 -4.45 2.44
C ILE A 29 3.87 -5.16 1.19
N ASN A 30 3.29 -6.32 0.90
CA ASN A 30 3.65 -7.10 -0.27
C ASN A 30 2.47 -7.09 -1.23
N VAL A 31 2.76 -6.96 -2.53
CA VAL A 31 1.76 -7.06 -3.58
C VAL A 31 2.24 -8.06 -4.62
N LYS A 32 1.35 -8.95 -5.03
CA LYS A 32 1.56 -9.92 -6.10
C LYS A 32 0.44 -9.78 -7.11
N VAL A 33 0.79 -9.72 -8.39
CA VAL A 33 -0.17 -9.83 -9.50
C VAL A 33 0.04 -11.17 -10.17
N THR A 34 -1.05 -11.88 -10.46
CA THR A 34 -1.04 -13.06 -11.33
C THR A 34 -1.87 -12.77 -12.56
N ASP A 35 -1.22 -12.87 -13.71
CA ASP A 35 -1.84 -12.86 -15.02
C ASP A 35 -1.80 -14.28 -15.60
N ALA A 36 -2.93 -14.75 -16.12
CA ALA A 36 -3.06 -16.05 -16.78
C ALA A 36 -3.31 -15.89 -18.30
N GLY A 37 -3.01 -14.71 -18.87
CA GLY A 37 -3.22 -14.39 -20.29
C GLY A 37 -4.67 -14.09 -20.65
N GLY A 38 -5.48 -13.69 -19.68
CA GLY A 38 -6.92 -13.46 -19.86
C GLY A 38 -7.31 -11.98 -19.79
N GLU A 39 -8.63 -11.71 -19.86
CA GLU A 39 -9.18 -10.35 -19.73
C GLU A 39 -9.02 -9.76 -18.33
N LYS A 40 -8.64 -10.58 -17.34
CA LYS A 40 -8.57 -10.18 -15.94
C LYS A 40 -7.30 -10.67 -15.29
N ILE A 41 -6.76 -9.82 -14.42
CA ILE A 41 -5.68 -10.17 -13.50
C ILE A 41 -6.21 -10.33 -12.08
N LYS A 42 -5.55 -11.17 -11.29
CA LYS A 42 -5.77 -11.24 -9.85
C LYS A 42 -4.61 -10.58 -9.13
N VAL A 43 -4.94 -9.80 -8.12
CA VAL A 43 -3.98 -9.07 -7.30
C VAL A 43 -4.17 -9.48 -5.86
N PHE A 44 -3.08 -9.87 -5.23
CA PHE A 44 -3.01 -10.26 -3.83
C PHE A 44 -2.13 -9.25 -3.14
N ALA A 45 -2.56 -8.76 -1.99
CA ALA A 45 -1.75 -7.90 -1.15
C ALA A 45 -1.78 -8.39 0.28
N SER A 46 -0.70 -8.15 1.00
CA SER A 46 -0.60 -8.44 2.41
C SER A 46 0.06 -7.29 3.14
N PHE A 47 -0.35 -7.11 4.39
CA PHE A 47 0.17 -6.11 5.30
C PHE A 47 0.55 -6.80 6.60
N PHE A 48 1.77 -6.58 7.05
CA PHE A 48 2.26 -7.10 8.33
C PHE A 48 3.02 -6.02 9.08
N ASP A 49 2.62 -5.75 10.30
CA ASP A 49 3.43 -5.03 11.28
C ASP A 49 3.34 -5.73 12.64
N LEU A 50 3.86 -5.09 13.68
CA LEU A 50 3.85 -5.64 15.04
C LEU A 50 2.44 -6.01 15.52
N GLU A 51 1.38 -5.29 15.12
CA GLU A 51 0.03 -5.42 15.66
C GLU A 51 -1.01 -5.91 14.64
N HIS A 52 -0.68 -5.89 13.35
CA HIS A 52 -1.62 -6.15 12.27
C HIS A 52 -1.08 -7.21 11.30
N SER A 53 -1.98 -8.06 10.82
CA SER A 53 -1.71 -9.02 9.76
C SER A 53 -2.95 -9.14 8.90
N PHE A 54 -2.92 -8.49 7.73
CA PHE A 54 -4.06 -8.38 6.83
C PHE A 54 -3.72 -8.95 5.45
N HIS A 55 -4.74 -9.45 4.77
CA HIS A 55 -4.66 -9.84 3.37
C HIS A 55 -5.79 -9.18 2.61
N ALA A 56 -5.51 -8.80 1.37
CA ALA A 56 -6.49 -8.25 0.45
C ALA A 56 -6.34 -8.90 -0.92
N GLU A 57 -7.45 -9.02 -1.63
CA GLU A 57 -7.52 -9.52 -2.98
C GLU A 57 -8.36 -8.60 -3.84
N MET A 58 -7.98 -8.44 -5.10
CA MET A 58 -8.83 -7.83 -6.11
C MET A 58 -8.69 -8.52 -7.47
N THR A 59 -9.78 -8.53 -8.22
CA THR A 59 -9.77 -8.89 -9.63
C THR A 59 -9.96 -7.61 -10.45
N VAL A 60 -9.13 -7.41 -11.46
CA VAL A 60 -9.14 -6.19 -12.28
C VAL A 60 -9.24 -6.56 -13.74
N ASP A 61 -10.16 -5.91 -14.45
CA ASP A 61 -10.30 -6.00 -15.89
C ASP A 61 -9.12 -5.29 -16.58
N VAL A 62 -8.41 -6.00 -17.45
CA VAL A 62 -7.18 -5.49 -18.07
C VAL A 62 -7.49 -4.30 -18.97
N ALA A 63 -8.50 -4.40 -19.84
CA ALA A 63 -8.79 -3.38 -20.83
C ALA A 63 -9.20 -2.04 -20.19
N SER A 64 -10.14 -2.07 -19.26
CA SER A 64 -10.71 -0.87 -18.62
C SER A 64 -9.96 -0.45 -17.35
N GLY A 65 -9.32 -1.38 -16.64
CA GLY A 65 -8.70 -1.13 -15.33
C GLY A 65 -9.75 -1.00 -14.22
N ARG A 66 -10.99 -1.43 -14.51
CA ARG A 66 -12.07 -1.49 -13.53
C ARG A 66 -11.81 -2.62 -12.55
N ILE A 67 -11.98 -2.32 -11.27
CA ILE A 67 -11.96 -3.30 -10.20
C ILE A 67 -13.29 -4.05 -10.23
N ASP A 68 -13.26 -5.35 -10.50
CA ASP A 68 -14.47 -6.16 -10.64
C ASP A 68 -14.89 -6.81 -9.32
N ARG A 69 -13.92 -7.25 -8.52
CA ARG A 69 -14.17 -7.88 -7.22
C ARG A 69 -13.09 -7.50 -6.24
N THR A 70 -13.48 -7.35 -4.98
CA THR A 70 -12.57 -7.08 -3.87
C THR A 70 -12.88 -7.97 -2.67
N TRP A 71 -11.83 -8.28 -1.91
CA TRP A 71 -11.95 -9.03 -0.68
C TRP A 71 -10.81 -8.66 0.26
N ALA A 72 -11.04 -8.77 1.57
CA ALA A 72 -9.98 -8.64 2.56
C ALA A 72 -10.29 -9.43 3.82
N VAL A 73 -9.24 -9.76 4.57
CA VAL A 73 -9.33 -10.41 5.89
C VAL A 73 -8.32 -9.81 6.84
N MET A 74 -8.69 -9.77 8.13
CA MET A 74 -7.81 -9.33 9.20
C MET A 74 -7.45 -10.48 10.14
N SER A 75 -6.29 -11.10 9.95
CA SER A 75 -5.80 -12.23 10.76
C SER A 75 -5.34 -11.80 12.16
N LYS A 76 -4.59 -10.70 12.27
CA LYS A 76 -4.15 -10.10 13.55
C LYS A 76 -4.58 -8.64 13.61
N ARG A 77 -5.12 -8.20 14.75
CA ARG A 77 -5.51 -6.81 15.02
C ARG A 77 -5.56 -6.53 16.53
N PRO A 78 -5.31 -5.29 16.97
CA PRO A 78 -5.37 -4.94 18.39
C PRO A 78 -6.81 -4.89 18.93
N TYR A 79 -7.77 -4.44 18.12
CA TYR A 79 -9.18 -4.37 18.51
C TYR A 79 -10.03 -5.42 17.78
N VAL A 80 -10.22 -6.58 18.41
CA VAL A 80 -10.80 -7.79 17.82
C VAL A 80 -12.14 -7.54 17.12
N THR A 81 -13.02 -6.72 17.70
CA THR A 81 -14.38 -6.45 17.21
C THR A 81 -14.49 -5.15 16.41
N TYR A 82 -13.86 -4.07 16.86
CA TYR A 82 -13.98 -2.76 16.21
C TYR A 82 -13.28 -2.71 14.85
N CYS A 83 -12.09 -3.32 14.71
CA CYS A 83 -11.36 -3.31 13.43
C CYS A 83 -12.12 -4.04 12.32
N LEU A 84 -12.88 -5.10 12.64
CA LEU A 84 -13.59 -5.89 11.64
C LEU A 84 -14.67 -5.11 10.89
N ARG A 85 -15.28 -4.09 11.51
CA ARG A 85 -16.30 -3.25 10.87
C ARG A 85 -15.79 -2.55 9.61
N ALA A 86 -14.49 -2.30 9.52
CA ALA A 86 -13.90 -1.68 8.33
C ALA A 86 -13.97 -2.60 7.09
N LEU A 87 -14.07 -3.93 7.27
CA LEU A 87 -14.19 -4.88 6.16
C LEU A 87 -15.50 -4.72 5.39
N ASP A 88 -16.56 -4.23 6.05
CA ASP A 88 -17.87 -4.02 5.43
C ASP A 88 -17.80 -3.00 4.28
N ASN A 89 -16.78 -2.14 4.24
CA ASN A 89 -16.63 -1.12 3.21
C ASN A 89 -15.84 -1.58 1.99
N ILE A 90 -15.17 -2.74 2.02
CA ILE A 90 -14.22 -3.15 0.96
C ILE A 90 -14.90 -3.25 -0.40
N HIS A 91 -16.11 -3.80 -0.46
CA HIS A 91 -16.90 -3.93 -1.68
C HIS A 91 -17.16 -2.59 -2.40
N LYS A 92 -17.04 -1.45 -1.71
CA LYS A 92 -17.24 -0.12 -2.31
C LYS A 92 -16.15 0.24 -3.33
N LEU A 93 -15.03 -0.48 -3.35
CA LEU A 93 -14.00 -0.34 -4.37
C LEU A 93 -14.39 -1.03 -5.69
N GLU A 94 -15.40 -1.90 -5.69
CA GLU A 94 -15.87 -2.56 -6.91
C GLU A 94 -16.54 -1.54 -7.84
N GLY A 95 -16.20 -1.60 -9.13
CA GLY A 95 -16.62 -0.63 -10.14
C GLY A 95 -15.68 0.57 -10.29
N GLU A 96 -14.80 0.83 -9.32
CA GLU A 96 -13.81 1.90 -9.44
C GLU A 96 -12.78 1.60 -10.54
N VAL A 97 -12.35 2.65 -11.25
CA VAL A 97 -11.35 2.55 -12.31
C VAL A 97 -9.99 3.01 -11.78
N ILE A 98 -8.98 2.16 -11.95
CA ILE A 98 -7.58 2.46 -11.64
C ILE A 98 -7.10 3.55 -12.61
N GLY A 99 -6.82 4.72 -12.05
CA GLY A 99 -6.41 5.89 -12.83
C GLY A 99 -6.35 7.15 -11.96
N ARG A 100 -6.46 8.31 -12.60
CA ARG A 100 -6.32 9.61 -11.92
C ARG A 100 -7.31 9.73 -10.75
N GLY A 101 -6.77 10.08 -9.58
CA GLY A 101 -7.55 10.31 -8.36
C GLY A 101 -7.99 9.05 -7.60
N ILE A 102 -7.63 7.84 -8.05
CA ILE A 102 -8.04 6.61 -7.37
C ILE A 102 -7.57 6.56 -5.91
N ASN A 103 -6.35 7.02 -5.60
CA ASN A 103 -5.84 7.03 -4.23
C ASN A 103 -6.70 7.86 -3.27
N ARG A 104 -7.26 8.97 -3.76
CA ARG A 104 -8.19 9.78 -2.98
C ARG A 104 -9.53 9.06 -2.79
N ARG A 105 -10.05 8.43 -3.85
CA ARG A 105 -11.29 7.64 -3.78
C ARG A 105 -11.18 6.48 -2.79
N ILE A 106 -10.04 5.77 -2.74
CA ILE A 106 -9.80 4.72 -1.74
C ILE A 106 -9.95 5.27 -0.32
N VAL A 107 -9.31 6.42 -0.01
CA VAL A 107 -9.42 7.07 1.30
C VAL A 107 -10.88 7.43 1.62
N ASP A 108 -11.62 7.94 0.63
CA ASP A 108 -13.01 8.35 0.79
C ASP A 108 -13.96 7.16 0.99
N LEU A 109 -13.73 6.04 0.33
CA LEU A 109 -14.61 4.87 0.32
C LEU A 109 -14.39 3.93 1.50
N ILE A 110 -13.12 3.68 1.88
CA ILE A 110 -12.76 2.64 2.85
C ILE A 110 -11.89 3.16 4.02
N GLY A 111 -11.66 4.46 4.08
CA GLY A 111 -10.90 5.13 5.15
C GLY A 111 -11.78 5.94 6.11
N LYS A 112 -11.14 6.91 6.79
CA LYS A 112 -11.77 7.89 7.69
C LYS A 112 -12.56 7.23 8.83
N SER A 113 -13.62 7.88 9.30
CA SER A 113 -14.38 7.51 10.50
C SER A 113 -15.11 6.16 10.40
N GLN A 114 -15.25 5.59 9.21
CA GLN A 114 -15.92 4.30 8.99
C GLN A 114 -14.94 3.21 8.52
N GLY A 115 -13.66 3.55 8.34
CA GLY A 115 -12.69 2.69 7.67
C GLY A 115 -11.48 2.33 8.52
N CYS A 116 -10.44 1.83 7.86
CA CYS A 116 -9.16 1.48 8.48
C CYS A 116 -8.01 2.04 7.63
N VAL A 117 -7.12 2.83 8.24
CA VAL A 117 -5.97 3.40 7.52
C VAL A 117 -5.06 2.32 6.91
N HIS A 118 -4.88 1.20 7.60
CA HIS A 118 -4.08 0.08 7.10
C HIS A 118 -4.74 -0.63 5.90
N LEU A 119 -6.08 -0.67 5.84
CA LEU A 119 -6.80 -1.13 4.64
C LEU A 119 -6.66 -0.13 3.49
N VAL A 120 -6.63 1.17 3.77
CA VAL A 120 -6.32 2.17 2.73
C VAL A 120 -4.91 1.94 2.17
N GLU A 121 -3.91 1.74 3.03
CA GLU A 121 -2.53 1.53 2.61
C GLU A 121 -2.35 0.27 1.76
N ILE A 122 -2.90 -0.87 2.18
CA ILE A 122 -2.79 -2.13 1.44
C ILE A 122 -3.43 -2.01 0.04
N PHE A 123 -4.59 -1.37 -0.08
CA PHE A 123 -5.25 -1.18 -1.38
C PHE A 123 -4.56 -0.12 -2.25
N GLN A 124 -4.00 0.94 -1.66
CA GLN A 124 -3.19 1.90 -2.40
C GLN A 124 -1.92 1.27 -2.98
N ALA A 125 -1.22 0.44 -2.18
CA ALA A 125 -0.07 -0.32 -2.66
C ALA A 125 -0.48 -1.29 -3.79
N ALA A 126 -1.56 -2.04 -3.58
CA ALA A 126 -2.07 -2.99 -4.56
C ALA A 126 -2.43 -2.31 -5.89
N ILE A 127 -3.17 -1.20 -5.84
CA ILE A 127 -3.60 -0.43 -7.01
C ILE A 127 -2.41 0.26 -7.69
N GLY A 128 -1.46 0.80 -6.93
CA GLY A 128 -0.25 1.41 -7.47
C GLY A 128 0.56 0.43 -8.30
N PHE A 129 0.82 -0.76 -7.77
CA PHE A 129 1.54 -1.81 -8.51
C PHE A 129 0.72 -2.33 -9.71
N THR A 130 -0.59 -2.48 -9.53
CA THR A 130 -1.50 -2.90 -10.60
C THR A 130 -1.51 -1.92 -11.77
N ALA A 131 -1.48 -0.61 -11.50
CA ALA A 131 -1.42 0.40 -12.55
C ALA A 131 -0.19 0.21 -13.44
N THR A 132 0.97 -0.08 -12.87
CA THR A 132 2.21 -0.37 -13.60
C THR A 132 2.08 -1.65 -14.44
N VAL A 133 1.51 -2.72 -13.89
CA VAL A 133 1.30 -3.98 -14.62
C VAL A 133 0.34 -3.80 -15.79
N LEU A 134 -0.76 -3.06 -15.60
CA LEU A 134 -1.74 -2.79 -16.65
C LEU A 134 -1.16 -2.05 -17.85
N ILE A 135 -0.14 -1.20 -17.64
CA ILE A 135 0.54 -0.53 -18.75
C ILE A 135 1.16 -1.58 -19.69
N GLY A 136 1.96 -2.50 -19.17
CA GLY A 136 2.60 -3.55 -19.98
C GLY A 136 1.58 -4.47 -20.67
N LEU A 137 0.53 -4.89 -19.94
CA LEU A 137 -0.49 -5.78 -20.51
C LEU A 137 -1.30 -5.13 -21.65
N ARG A 138 -1.56 -3.82 -21.56
CA ARG A 138 -2.35 -3.10 -22.59
C ARG A 138 -1.55 -2.76 -23.82
N THR A 139 -0.26 -2.48 -23.66
CA THR A 139 0.60 -2.09 -24.77
C THR A 139 1.20 -3.31 -25.46
N GLY A 140 1.29 -4.45 -24.76
CA GLY A 140 2.01 -5.63 -25.23
C GLY A 140 3.52 -5.40 -25.35
N LEU A 141 4.03 -4.29 -24.81
CA LEU A 141 5.44 -3.96 -24.86
C LEU A 141 6.20 -4.74 -23.79
N SER A 142 7.39 -5.19 -24.14
CA SER A 142 8.36 -5.81 -23.25
C SER A 142 9.75 -5.31 -23.62
N GLU A 143 10.65 -5.24 -22.65
CA GLU A 143 12.07 -5.02 -22.95
C GLU A 143 12.58 -6.16 -23.85
N ASP A 144 13.27 -5.79 -24.94
CA ASP A 144 13.97 -6.75 -25.80
C ASP A 144 15.45 -6.73 -25.43
N PRO A 145 16.01 -7.84 -24.91
CA PRO A 145 17.42 -7.90 -24.50
C PRO A 145 18.39 -7.79 -25.68
N ARG A 146 17.91 -7.82 -26.93
CA ARG A 146 18.72 -7.61 -28.13
C ARG A 146 18.84 -6.15 -28.52
N LEU A 147 18.01 -5.27 -27.97
CA LEU A 147 18.03 -3.84 -28.23
C LEU A 147 18.93 -3.13 -27.22
N SER A 148 19.50 -2.00 -27.63
CA SER A 148 20.20 -1.09 -26.73
C SER A 148 19.23 -0.45 -25.72
N GLU A 149 19.79 0.15 -24.67
CA GLU A 149 19.01 0.88 -23.66
C GLU A 149 18.21 2.02 -24.29
N GLU A 150 18.78 2.78 -25.21
CA GLU A 150 18.11 3.90 -25.88
C GLU A 150 16.97 3.43 -26.80
N GLU A 151 17.13 2.30 -27.48
CA GLU A 151 16.08 1.71 -28.32
C GLU A 151 14.91 1.19 -27.49
N ASN A 152 15.20 0.45 -26.40
CA ASN A 152 14.19 0.03 -25.44
C ASN A 152 13.47 1.25 -24.84
N ARG A 153 14.21 2.28 -24.42
CA ARG A 153 13.65 3.52 -23.90
C ARG A 153 12.73 4.20 -24.90
N SER A 154 13.15 4.32 -26.16
CA SER A 154 12.37 4.96 -27.23
C SER A 154 11.04 4.26 -27.49
N MET A 155 11.01 2.93 -27.36
CA MET A 155 9.79 2.12 -27.49
C MET A 155 8.77 2.43 -26.38
N TRP A 156 9.26 2.61 -25.15
CA TRP A 156 8.42 2.86 -23.97
C TRP A 156 8.02 4.34 -23.80
N LEU A 157 8.79 5.27 -24.36
CA LEU A 157 8.61 6.71 -24.17
C LEU A 157 7.19 7.23 -24.48
N PRO A 158 6.48 6.79 -25.55
CA PRO A 158 5.13 7.25 -25.84
C PRO A 158 4.09 6.94 -24.75
N VAL A 159 4.39 5.95 -23.90
CA VAL A 159 3.48 5.48 -22.84
C VAL A 159 3.93 5.95 -21.46
N LEU A 160 5.24 6.00 -21.22
CA LEU A 160 5.86 6.29 -19.92
C LEU A 160 6.40 7.73 -19.81
N GLN A 161 6.08 8.60 -20.75
CA GLN A 161 6.54 9.99 -20.75
C GLN A 161 6.30 10.65 -19.38
N ASN A 162 7.38 11.17 -18.78
CA ASN A 162 7.38 11.84 -17.47
C ASN A 162 6.83 11.00 -16.30
N THR A 163 6.83 9.67 -16.40
CA THR A 163 6.44 8.81 -15.27
C THR A 163 7.61 8.47 -14.33
N CYS A 164 8.86 8.56 -14.81
CA CYS A 164 10.06 8.43 -14.00
C CYS A 164 11.26 9.15 -14.64
N GLN A 165 12.39 9.19 -13.94
CA GLN A 165 13.62 9.86 -14.41
C GLN A 165 14.09 9.37 -15.79
N VAL A 166 13.96 8.06 -16.08
CA VAL A 166 14.37 7.47 -17.36
C VAL A 166 13.54 8.02 -18.53
N PHE A 167 12.26 8.28 -18.32
CA PHE A 167 11.32 8.74 -19.35
C PHE A 167 11.02 10.23 -19.26
N GLN A 168 11.85 10.99 -18.55
CA GLN A 168 11.76 12.44 -18.53
C GLN A 168 12.00 12.98 -19.94
N VAL A 169 11.16 13.93 -20.35
CA VAL A 169 11.42 14.79 -21.50
C VAL A 169 11.63 16.22 -21.01
N ASP A 170 12.60 16.91 -21.59
CA ASP A 170 12.79 18.32 -21.27
C ASP A 170 11.58 19.13 -21.73
N PRO A 171 11.09 20.08 -20.91
CA PRO A 171 10.02 20.97 -21.34
C PRO A 171 10.50 21.79 -22.54
N GLU A 172 9.66 21.95 -23.56
CA GLU A 172 9.98 22.86 -24.68
C GLU A 172 10.29 24.25 -24.12
N PRO A 173 11.34 24.93 -24.63
CA PRO A 173 11.64 26.29 -24.21
C PRO A 173 10.42 27.17 -24.51
N ALA A 174 9.92 27.87 -23.48
CA ALA A 174 8.79 28.77 -23.61
C ALA A 174 9.02 29.72 -24.79
N LYS A 175 8.10 29.69 -25.77
CA LYS A 175 8.08 30.67 -26.86
C LYS A 175 7.91 32.05 -26.23
N LYS A 176 8.97 32.85 -26.26
CA LYS A 176 8.95 34.27 -25.87
C LYS A 176 8.25 35.10 -26.94
#